data_AF-A0AA43JE42-F1
#
_entry.id   AF-A0AA43JE42-F1
#
_cell.length_a   1.000
_cell.length_b   1.000
_cell.length_c   1.000
_cell.angle_alpha   90.00
_cell.angle_beta   90.00
_cell.angle_gamma   90.00
#
_symmetry.space_group_name_H-M   'P 1'
#
loop_
_entity.id
_entity.type
_entity.pdbx_description
1 polymer ?
#
loop_
_entity_poly.entity_id
_entity_poly.type
_entity_poly.pdbx_seq_one_letter_code
_entity_poly.pdbx_strand_id
1 'polypeptide(L)'
;MSPGELAEALRLAERGDWHGAHAVVQRDESDPVACWLHAVLHRQEGDLANARYWYARCGRRLRKRIAPGDELAEIRAVLRD
;
A
#
# COMPACT_ATOMS: atom_id res chain seq x y z
N MET A 1 -10.39 2.38 7.36
CA MET A 1 -9.53 3.48 7.87
C MET A 1 -10.12 4.85 7.57
N SER A 2 -9.68 5.93 8.24
CA SER A 2 -10.04 7.30 7.82
C SER A 2 -9.20 7.76 6.61
N PRO A 3 -9.70 8.70 5.79
CA PRO A 3 -8.92 9.26 4.67
C PRO A 3 -7.58 9.87 5.11
N GLY A 4 -7.55 10.51 6.30
CA GLY A 4 -6.33 11.10 6.85
C GLY A 4 -5.27 10.05 7.23
N GLU A 5 -5.69 8.92 7.79
CA GLU A 5 -4.77 7.82 8.10
C GLU A 5 -4.21 7.17 6.83
N LEU A 6 -5.05 6.94 5.82
CA LEU A 6 -4.59 6.40 4.54
C LEU A 6 -3.63 7.35 3.83
N ALA A 7 -3.90 8.66 3.87
CA ALA A 7 -3.02 9.67 3.31
C ALA A 7 -1.66 9.73 4.05
N GLU A 8 -1.66 9.54 5.36
CA GLU A 8 -0.42 9.48 6.14
C GLU A 8 0.40 8.23 5.82
N ALA A 9 -0.23 7.05 5.77
CA ALA A 9 0.43 5.80 5.36
C ALA A 9 1.09 5.92 3.98
N LEU A 10 0.34 6.48 3.01
CA LEU A 10 0.85 6.75 1.66
C LEU A 10 2.07 7.68 1.67
N ARG A 11 2.01 8.77 2.44
CA ARG A 11 3.11 9.73 2.57
C ARG A 11 4.38 9.09 3.17
N LEU A 12 4.23 8.22 4.16
CA LEU A 12 5.33 7.49 4.78
C LEU A 12 5.96 6.51 3.77
N ALA A 13 5.12 5.77 3.04
CA ALA A 13 5.56 4.84 1.98
C ALA A 13 6.36 5.56 0.87
N GLU A 14 5.92 6.74 0.42
CA GLU A 14 6.63 7.55 -0.59
C GLU A 14 7.99 8.08 -0.10
N ARG A 15 8.13 8.31 1.21
CA ARG A 15 9.38 8.74 1.84
C ARG A 15 10.32 7.58 2.17
N GLY A 16 9.88 6.34 1.94
CA GLY A 16 10.62 5.14 2.31
C GLY A 16 10.55 4.78 3.80
N ASP A 17 9.67 5.44 4.57
CA ASP A 17 9.40 5.04 5.95
C ASP A 17 8.40 3.89 5.99
N TRP A 18 8.89 2.70 5.64
CA TRP A 18 8.08 1.48 5.58
C TRP A 18 7.54 1.08 6.96
N HIS A 19 8.33 1.27 8.01
CA HIS A 19 7.91 0.93 9.37
C HIS A 19 6.72 1.79 9.82
N GLY A 20 6.80 3.12 9.63
CA GLY A 20 5.69 4.01 9.91
C GLY A 20 4.46 3.70 9.07
N ALA A 21 4.65 3.44 7.77
CA ALA A 21 3.54 3.11 6.87
C ALA A 21 2.81 1.82 7.30
N HIS A 22 3.57 0.75 7.61
CA HIS A 22 3.02 -0.51 8.16
C HIS A 22 2.25 -0.28 9.45
N ALA A 23 2.82 0.50 10.38
CA ALA A 23 2.18 0.80 11.65
C ALA A 23 0.80 1.43 11.49
N VAL A 24 0.58 2.20 10.42
CA VAL A 24 -0.72 2.78 10.08
C VAL A 24 -1.64 1.75 9.43
N VAL A 25 -1.22 1.09 8.35
CA VAL A 25 -2.12 0.22 7.56
C VAL A 25 -2.52 -1.06 8.28
N GLN A 26 -1.71 -1.55 9.22
CA GLN A 26 -2.05 -2.74 10.03
C GLN A 26 -3.17 -2.49 11.06
N ARG A 27 -3.58 -1.22 11.27
CA ARG A 27 -4.68 -0.89 12.20
C ARG A 27 -6.04 -1.33 11.69
N ASP A 28 -6.18 -1.52 10.38
CA ASP A 28 -7.41 -2.01 9.74
C ASP A 28 -7.08 -2.72 8.42
N GLU A 29 -6.77 -4.00 8.51
CA GLU A 29 -6.45 -4.88 7.38
C GLU A 29 -7.69 -5.38 6.62
N SER A 30 -8.87 -4.82 6.93
CA SER A 30 -10.09 -5.06 6.16
C SER A 30 -10.35 -3.98 5.11
N ASP A 31 -9.72 -2.81 5.27
CA ASP A 31 -9.79 -1.69 4.33
C ASP A 31 -9.05 -2.03 3.01
N PRO A 32 -9.73 -1.97 1.85
CA PRO A 32 -9.11 -2.32 0.58
C PRO A 32 -7.91 -1.44 0.19
N VAL A 33 -7.91 -0.16 0.57
CA VAL A 33 -6.80 0.77 0.29
C VAL A 33 -5.64 0.50 1.24
N ALA A 34 -5.91 0.23 2.52
CA ALA A 34 -4.88 -0.19 3.47
C ALA A 34 -4.20 -1.49 3.00
N CYS A 35 -4.97 -2.49 2.56
CA CYS A 35 -4.44 -3.73 1.98
C CYS A 35 -3.58 -3.48 0.73
N TRP A 36 -3.99 -2.55 -0.14
CA TRP A 36 -3.20 -2.22 -1.34
C TRP A 36 -1.89 -1.52 -0.96
N LEU A 37 -1.90 -0.57 -0.03
CA LEU A 37 -0.69 0.04 0.51
C LEU A 37 0.24 -1.02 1.14
N HIS A 38 -0.29 -1.93 1.95
CA HIS A 38 0.46 -3.04 2.56
C HIS A 38 1.15 -3.91 1.49
N ALA A 39 0.45 -4.20 0.39
CA ALA A 39 1.00 -4.94 -0.74
C ALA A 39 2.16 -4.19 -1.44
N VAL A 40 2.04 -2.88 -1.60
CA VAL A 40 3.08 -2.05 -2.21
C VAL A 40 4.30 -1.92 -1.31
N LEU A 41 4.12 -1.80 0.02
CA LEU A 41 5.22 -1.75 1.00
C LEU A 41 6.11 -2.99 0.93
N HIS A 42 5.53 -4.19 1.04
CA HIS A 42 6.29 -5.43 0.90
C HIS A 42 6.94 -5.58 -0.48
N ARG A 43 6.31 -5.01 -1.51
CA ARG A 43 6.92 -4.97 -2.84
C ARG A 43 8.14 -4.05 -2.89
N GLN A 44 8.15 -2.92 -2.20
CA GLN A 44 9.31 -2.03 -2.06
C GLN A 44 10.43 -2.71 -1.25
N GLU A 45 10.08 -3.48 -0.22
CA GLU A 45 11.03 -4.24 0.62
C GLU A 45 11.64 -5.47 -0.08
N GLY A 46 11.05 -5.90 -1.21
CA GLY A 46 11.47 -7.10 -1.94
C GLY A 46 10.82 -8.40 -1.47
N ASP A 47 9.91 -8.36 -0.48
CA ASP A 47 9.10 -9.50 -0.06
C ASP A 47 7.93 -9.74 -1.03
N LEU A 48 8.26 -10.31 -2.18
CA LEU A 48 7.28 -10.57 -3.24
C LEU A 48 6.25 -11.64 -2.84
N ALA A 49 6.56 -12.54 -1.91
CA ALA A 49 5.62 -13.56 -1.46
C ALA A 49 4.49 -12.90 -0.67
N ASN A 50 4.85 -12.05 0.30
CA ASN A 50 3.90 -11.36 1.14
C ASN A 50 3.16 -10.24 0.38
N ALA A 51 3.86 -9.52 -0.51
CA ALA A 51 3.21 -8.57 -1.42
C ALA A 51 2.06 -9.22 -2.21
N ARG A 52 2.26 -10.44 -2.75
CA ARG A 52 1.21 -11.17 -3.49
C ARG A 52 0.02 -11.55 -2.60
N TYR A 53 0.27 -11.95 -1.36
CA TYR A 53 -0.77 -12.23 -0.39
C TYR A 53 -1.65 -10.99 -0.17
N TRP A 54 -1.05 -9.83 0.09
CA TRP A 54 -1.78 -8.58 0.30
C TRP A 54 -2.49 -8.05 -0.96
N TYR A 55 -1.88 -8.18 -2.15
CA TYR A 55 -2.57 -7.89 -3.40
C TYR A 55 -3.84 -8.74 -3.53
N ALA A 56 -3.77 -10.04 -3.25
CA ALA A 56 -4.93 -10.93 -3.33
C ALA A 56 -6.04 -10.53 -2.34
N ARG A 57 -5.68 -10.07 -1.13
CA ARG A 57 -6.65 -9.60 -0.13
C ARG A 57 -7.48 -8.39 -0.57
N CYS A 58 -6.95 -7.54 -1.44
CA CYS A 58 -7.68 -6.40 -2.01
C CYS A 58 -8.18 -6.65 -3.44
N GLY A 59 -8.26 -7.91 -3.89
CA GLY A 59 -8.76 -8.27 -5.23
C GLY A 59 -7.82 -7.82 -6.36
N ARG A 60 -6.56 -7.52 -6.05
CA ARG A 60 -5.54 -7.06 -7.00
C ARG A 60 -4.51 -8.16 -7.28
N ARG A 61 -3.67 -7.93 -8.28
CA ARG A 61 -2.54 -8.81 -8.63
C ARG A 61 -1.28 -7.98 -8.76
N LEU A 62 -0.14 -8.54 -8.35
CA LEU A 62 1.16 -7.91 -8.55
C LEU A 62 1.41 -7.67 -10.05
N ARG A 63 1.66 -6.41 -10.43
CA ARG A 63 1.94 -6.00 -11.81
C ARG A 63 3.44 -5.80 -12.02
N LYS A 64 4.11 -6.76 -12.66
CA LYS A 64 5.57 -6.73 -12.88
C LYS A 64 6.07 -5.53 -13.71
N ARG A 65 5.21 -4.93 -14.53
CA ARG A 65 5.56 -3.83 -15.46
C ARG A 65 5.34 -2.42 -14.90
N ILE A 66 4.87 -2.30 -13.66
CA ILE A 66 4.53 -1.01 -13.03
C ILE A 66 5.45 -0.87 -11.83
N ALA A 67 6.14 0.25 -11.63
CA ALA A 67 7.02 0.39 -10.46
C ALA A 67 6.16 0.55 -9.19
N PRO A 68 6.66 0.18 -7.99
CA PRO A 68 5.93 0.42 -6.75
C PRO A 68 5.51 1.89 -6.56
N GLY A 69 6.38 2.83 -6.95
CA GLY A 69 6.07 4.27 -6.90
C GLY A 69 4.90 4.68 -7.81
N ASP A 70 4.75 4.05 -8.97
CA ASP A 70 3.60 4.29 -9.85
C ASP A 70 2.31 3.77 -9.20
N GLU A 71 2.36 2.64 -8.48
CA GLU A 71 1.20 2.14 -7.71
C GLU A 71 0.83 3.09 -6.57
N LEU A 72 1.82 3.68 -5.88
CA LEU A 72 1.57 4.70 -4.86
C LEU A 72 0.88 5.94 -5.47
N ALA A 73 1.25 6.34 -6.69
CA ALA A 73 0.60 7.42 -7.42
C ALA A 73 -0.86 7.09 -7.80
N GLU A 74 -1.15 5.84 -8.15
CA GLU A 74 -2.54 5.39 -8.37
C GLU A 74 -3.35 5.41 -7.07
N ILE A 75 -2.78 4.96 -5.95
CA ILE A 75 -3.43 5.03 -4.63
C ILE A 75 -3.71 6.49 -4.25
N ARG A 76 -2.76 7.39 -4.52
CA ARG A 76 -2.92 8.83 -4.31
C ARG A 76 -4.11 9.40 -5.07
N ALA A 77 -4.35 8.95 -6.30
CA ALA A 77 -5.50 9.39 -7.09
C ALA A 77 -6.81 8.91 -6.44
N VAL A 78 -6.89 7.65 -6.04
CA VAL A 78 -8.06 7.09 -5.34
C VAL A 78 -8.41 7.84 -4.05
N LEU A 79 -7.42 8.32 -3.30
CA LEU A 79 -7.65 9.08 -2.06
C LEU A 79 -8.07 10.54 -2.27
N ARG A 80 -8.02 11.05 -3.51
CA ARG A 80 -8.44 12.42 -3.85
C ARG A 80 -9.85 12.49 -4.43
N ASP A 81 -10.41 11.35 -4.84
CA ASP A 81 -11.78 11.19 -5.32
C ASP A 81 -12.76 11.00 -4.15
#